data_AF-A0A9E3EMD9-F1
#
_entry.id   AF-A0A9E3EMD9-F1
#
_cell.length_a   1.000
_cell.length_b   1.000
_cell.length_c   1.000
_cell.angle_alpha   90.00
_cell.angle_beta   90.00
_cell.angle_gamma   90.00
#
_symmetry.space_group_name_H-M   'P 1'
#
loop_
_entity.id
_entity.type
_entity.pdbx_description
1 polymer ?
#
loop_
_entity_poly.entity_id
_entity_poly.type
_entity_poly.pdbx_seq_one_letter_code
_entity_poly.pdbx_strand_id
1 'polypeptide(L)'
;VQHISPKGGDLRLALYDRKGFADDNAEPIIDTVAPAKGYSVLVTFAPVRPGTYAVKMFQDENRNGEFDQNFIGLPKERYGFSNNVGPDWMRLSAPSFDAAKIELKPGENKISIWLH
;
A
#
# COMPACT_ATOMS: atom_id res chain seq x y z
N VAL A 1 8.52 5.01 1.19
CA VAL A 1 8.26 3.69 1.80
C VAL A 1 9.40 3.35 2.73
N GLN A 2 9.11 2.87 3.94
CA GLN A 2 10.08 2.52 4.98
C GLN A 2 9.85 1.08 5.45
N HIS A 3 10.84 0.50 6.15
CA HIS A 3 10.78 -0.88 6.68
C HIS A 3 10.65 -1.95 5.58
N ILE A 4 11.35 -1.73 4.47
CA ILE A 4 11.43 -2.70 3.38
C ILE A 4 12.25 -3.92 3.85
N SER A 5 11.76 -5.12 3.53
CA SER A 5 12.45 -6.38 3.79
C SER A 5 13.76 -6.45 3.01
N PRO A 6 14.87 -6.89 3.64
CA PRO A 6 16.17 -6.98 2.97
C PRO A 6 16.21 -8.06 1.88
N LYS A 7 15.20 -8.93 1.78
CA LYS A 7 15.09 -9.92 0.70
C LYS A 7 14.88 -9.28 -0.68
N GLY A 8 14.52 -7.99 -0.74
CA GLY A 8 14.26 -7.29 -1.98
C GLY A 8 12.93 -7.68 -2.60
N GLY A 9 12.85 -7.71 -3.93
CA GLY A 9 11.58 -7.89 -4.64
C GLY A 9 11.08 -6.57 -5.21
N ASP A 10 9.76 -6.45 -5.34
CA ASP A 10 9.10 -5.28 -5.88
C ASP A 10 8.10 -4.71 -4.85
N LEU A 11 8.01 -3.39 -4.76
CA LEU A 11 6.96 -2.69 -4.04
C LEU A 11 5.80 -2.45 -5.00
N ARG A 12 4.62 -2.97 -4.65
CA ARG A 12 3.39 -2.74 -5.38
C ARG A 12 2.49 -1.82 -4.59
N LEU A 13 2.16 -0.66 -5.16
CA LEU A 13 1.36 0.36 -4.49
C LEU A 13 0.14 0.68 -5.33
N ALA A 14 -1.00 0.84 -4.68
CA ALA A 14 -2.26 1.13 -5.33
C ALA A 14 -3.04 2.21 -4.54
N LEU A 15 -3.51 3.23 -5.25
CA LEU A 15 -4.29 4.34 -4.71
C LEU A 15 -5.77 4.13 -5.00
N TYR A 16 -6.61 4.29 -3.97
CA TYR A 16 -8.05 4.08 -4.04
C TYR A 16 -8.82 5.28 -3.49
N ASP A 17 -10.03 5.48 -4.01
CA ASP A 17 -11.04 6.30 -3.36
C ASP A 17 -11.74 5.52 -2.22
N ARG A 18 -12.75 6.12 -1.59
CA ARG A 18 -13.51 5.48 -0.50
C ARG A 18 -14.14 4.16 -0.92
N LYS A 19 -14.72 4.10 -2.13
CA LYS A 19 -15.46 2.93 -2.59
C LYS A 19 -14.49 1.80 -2.90
N GLY A 20 -13.43 2.10 -3.66
CA GLY A 20 -12.43 1.10 -4.05
C GLY A 20 -11.62 0.58 -2.87
N PHE A 21 -11.33 1.40 -1.86
CA PHE A 21 -10.55 0.93 -0.71
C PHE A 21 -11.28 -0.13 0.13
N ALA A 22 -12.61 -0.06 0.18
CA ALA A 22 -13.47 -0.96 0.95
C ALA A 22 -13.74 -2.30 0.26
N ASP A 23 -13.35 -2.46 -1.01
CA ASP A 23 -13.55 -3.67 -1.80
C ASP A 23 -12.19 -4.21 -2.25
N ASP A 24 -11.85 -5.42 -1.83
CA ASP A 24 -10.55 -6.04 -2.16
C ASP A 24 -10.45 -6.47 -3.63
N ASN A 25 -11.56 -6.46 -4.38
CA ASN A 25 -11.58 -6.76 -5.82
C ASN A 25 -11.69 -5.50 -6.69
N ALA A 26 -11.72 -4.31 -6.10
CA ALA A 26 -11.83 -3.08 -6.86
C ALA A 26 -10.54 -2.79 -7.64
N GLU A 27 -10.68 -2.26 -8.85
CA GLU A 27 -9.56 -1.69 -9.57
C GLU A 27 -9.09 -0.39 -8.90
N PRO A 28 -7.77 -0.16 -8.78
CA PRO A 28 -7.25 1.09 -8.24
C PRO A 28 -7.48 2.25 -9.19
N ILE A 29 -7.52 3.47 -8.64
CA ILE A 29 -7.50 4.70 -9.43
C ILE A 29 -6.18 4.82 -10.18
N ILE A 30 -5.10 4.44 -9.51
CA ILE A 30 -3.77 4.33 -10.08
C ILE A 30 -2.93 3.37 -9.24
N ASP A 31 -2.08 2.58 -9.89
CA ASP A 31 -1.08 1.74 -9.27
C ASP A 31 0.33 2.05 -9.82
N THR A 32 1.34 1.57 -9.12
CA THR A 32 2.74 1.65 -9.56
C THR A 32 3.55 0.54 -8.92
N VAL A 33 4.64 0.16 -9.60
CA VAL A 33 5.60 -0.84 -9.14
C VAL A 33 6.98 -0.20 -9.09
N ALA A 34 7.70 -0.42 -7.99
CA ALA A 34 9.07 0.07 -7.82
C ALA A 34 9.96 -1.01 -7.21
N PRO A 35 11.25 -1.10 -7.60
CA PRO A 35 12.13 -2.12 -7.03
C PRO A 35 12.38 -1.88 -5.53
N ALA A 36 12.22 -2.92 -4.72
CA ALA A 36 12.49 -2.90 -3.29
C ALA A 36 14.01 -2.95 -3.03
N LYS A 37 14.67 -1.78 -3.02
CA LYS A 37 16.12 -1.65 -2.80
C LYS A 37 16.43 -0.97 -1.46
N GLY A 38 17.17 -1.68 -0.60
CA GLY A 38 17.54 -1.18 0.73
C GLY A 38 16.37 -1.20 1.72
N TYR A 39 16.45 -0.36 2.76
CA TYR A 39 15.45 -0.30 3.84
C TYR A 39 14.34 0.73 3.60
N SER A 40 14.52 1.62 2.62
CA SER A 40 13.57 2.67 2.26
C SER A 40 13.71 3.07 0.80
N VAL A 41 12.58 3.31 0.14
CA VAL A 41 12.50 3.72 -1.27
C VAL A 41 11.52 4.88 -1.43
N LEU A 42 11.89 5.86 -2.25
CA LEU A 42 10.96 6.88 -2.75
C LEU A 42 10.23 6.32 -3.97
N VAL A 43 8.89 6.34 -3.91
CA VAL A 43 8.02 5.88 -4.99
C VAL A 43 7.12 7.03 -5.38
N THR A 44 6.93 7.21 -6.69
CA THR A 44 6.13 8.30 -7.25
C THR A 44 4.98 7.71 -8.07
N PHE A 45 3.77 8.16 -7.78
CA PHE A 45 2.61 7.90 -8.64
C PHE A 45 2.58 8.90 -9.80
N ALA A 46 1.97 8.51 -10.92
CA ALA A 46 1.62 9.51 -11.94
C ALA A 46 0.63 10.54 -11.37
N PRO A 47 0.52 11.73 -11.96
CA PRO A 47 -0.37 12.78 -11.46
C PRO A 47 -1.82 12.32 -11.33
N VAL A 48 -2.44 12.63 -10.20
CA VAL A 48 -3.86 12.40 -9.91
C VAL A 48 -4.53 13.70 -9.47
N ARG A 49 -5.85 13.79 -9.64
CA ARG A 49 -6.61 14.98 -9.20
C ARG A 49 -6.54 15.13 -7.68
N PRO A 50 -6.54 16.38 -7.15
CA PRO A 50 -6.71 16.62 -5.73
C PRO A 50 -7.98 15.95 -5.20
N GLY A 51 -7.92 15.44 -3.97
CA GLY A 51 -9.01 14.68 -3.38
C GLY A 51 -8.58 13.86 -2.17
N THR A 52 -9.49 13.05 -1.64
CA THR A 52 -9.23 12.17 -0.51
C THR A 52 -9.10 10.73 -0.98
N TYR A 53 -7.99 10.10 -0.64
CA TYR A 53 -7.61 8.76 -1.13
C TYR A 53 -7.00 7.93 -0.01
N ALA A 54 -6.79 6.64 -0.27
CA ALA A 54 -5.99 5.78 0.58
C ALA A 54 -5.09 4.88 -0.28
N VAL A 55 -3.92 4.52 0.25
CA VAL A 55 -2.94 3.64 -0.41
C VAL A 55 -2.98 2.28 0.28
N LYS A 56 -3.10 1.21 -0.52
CA LYS A 56 -2.71 -0.16 -0.12
C LYS A 56 -1.35 -0.45 -0.76
N MET A 57 -0.45 -1.10 -0.04
CA MET A 57 0.79 -1.58 -0.65
C MET A 57 1.33 -2.84 0.00
N PHE A 58 2.09 -3.60 -0.77
CA PHE A 58 2.84 -4.75 -0.30
C PHE A 58 4.18 -4.88 -1.01
N GLN A 59 5.08 -5.64 -0.40
CA GLN A 59 6.37 -6.02 -0.96
C GLN A 59 6.28 -7.43 -1.49
N ASP A 60 6.21 -7.54 -2.81
CA ASP A 60 6.24 -8.78 -3.59
C ASP A 60 7.69 -9.30 -3.62
N GLU A 61 8.05 -10.12 -2.63
CA GLU A 61 9.42 -10.64 -2.44
C GLU A 61 9.78 -11.66 -3.53
N ASN A 62 8.78 -12.40 -4.02
CA ASN A 62 8.96 -13.50 -4.98
C ASN A 62 8.72 -13.10 -6.46
N ARG A 63 8.17 -11.90 -6.70
CA ARG A 63 7.82 -11.31 -8.01
C ARG A 63 6.70 -12.03 -8.75
N ASN A 64 5.73 -12.60 -8.04
CA ASN A 64 4.59 -13.29 -8.64
C ASN A 64 3.44 -12.32 -9.00
N GLY A 65 3.46 -11.08 -8.53
CA GLY A 65 2.39 -10.13 -8.77
C GLY A 65 1.27 -10.12 -7.74
N GLU A 66 1.33 -11.01 -6.75
CA GLU A 66 0.24 -11.30 -5.84
C GLU A 66 0.62 -10.99 -4.40
N PHE A 67 -0.35 -10.57 -3.59
CA PHE A 67 -0.13 -10.42 -2.16
C PHE A 67 -0.23 -11.79 -1.49
N ASP A 68 0.93 -12.39 -1.22
CA ASP A 68 0.98 -13.76 -0.74
C ASP A 68 0.45 -13.91 0.70
N GLN A 69 -0.46 -14.86 0.87
CA GLN A 69 -0.99 -15.28 2.17
C GLN A 69 -0.73 -16.76 2.46
N ASN A 70 -0.75 -17.14 3.74
CA ASN A 70 -0.76 -18.55 4.14
C ASN A 70 -2.18 -19.13 4.11
N PHE A 71 -2.31 -20.44 4.38
CA PHE A 71 -3.59 -21.16 4.28
C PHE A 71 -4.67 -20.70 5.27
N ILE A 72 -4.32 -19.88 6.27
CA ILE A 72 -5.26 -19.24 7.22
C ILE A 72 -5.46 -17.74 6.92
N GLY A 73 -4.98 -17.24 5.79
CA GLY A 73 -5.15 -15.86 5.35
C GLY A 73 -4.20 -14.85 5.99
N LEU A 74 -3.12 -15.30 6.67
CA LEU A 74 -2.12 -14.37 7.20
C LEU A 74 -1.14 -13.94 6.11
N PRO A 75 -0.79 -12.65 6.04
CA PRO A 75 0.25 -12.14 5.16
C PRO A 75 1.58 -12.86 5.33
N LYS A 76 2.18 -13.29 4.22
CA LYS A 76 3.57 -13.80 4.17
C LYS A 76 4.57 -12.70 3.83
N GLU A 77 4.09 -11.64 3.22
CA GLU A 77 4.85 -10.53 2.71
C GLU A 77 4.56 -9.27 3.51
N ARG A 78 5.53 -8.34 3.51
CA ARG A 78 5.35 -7.07 4.20
C ARG A 78 4.31 -6.23 3.49
N TYR A 79 3.47 -5.55 4.26
CA TYR A 79 2.40 -4.72 3.73
C TYR A 79 2.21 -3.47 4.58
N GLY A 80 1.52 -2.49 4.02
CA GLY A 80 1.24 -1.24 4.70
C GLY A 80 0.14 -0.44 4.03
N PHE A 81 -0.37 0.53 4.78
CA PHE A 81 -1.43 1.44 4.33
C PHE A 81 -1.00 2.89 4.51
N SER A 82 -1.59 3.79 3.74
CA SER A 82 -1.44 5.22 4.01
C SER A 82 -1.92 5.58 5.42
N ASN A 83 -1.43 6.71 5.93
CA ASN A 83 -1.61 7.14 7.33
C ASN A 83 -0.98 6.18 8.37
N ASN A 84 -0.15 5.22 7.95
CA ASN A 84 0.54 4.26 8.82
C ASN A 84 -0.40 3.57 9.81
N VAL A 85 -1.61 3.26 9.35
CA VAL A 85 -2.55 2.47 10.13
C VAL A 85 -1.93 1.09 10.32
N GLY A 86 -1.65 0.76 11.57
CA GLY A 86 -1.07 -0.53 11.93
C GLY A 86 -1.97 -1.70 11.53
N PRO A 87 -1.41 -2.90 11.40
CA PRO A 87 -2.17 -4.08 11.06
C PRO A 87 -3.14 -4.36 12.19
N ASP A 88 -4.44 -4.34 11.90
CA ASP A 88 -5.44 -4.89 12.78
C ASP A 88 -5.40 -6.41 12.58
N TRP A 89 -4.35 -7.04 13.12
CA TRP A 89 -4.07 -8.48 12.97
C TRP A 89 -5.23 -9.35 13.47
N MET A 90 -6.13 -8.79 14.28
CA MET A 90 -7.37 -9.42 14.73
C MET A 90 -8.49 -9.43 13.67
N ARG A 91 -8.45 -8.55 12.66
CA ARG A 91 -9.56 -8.39 11.70
C ARG A 91 -9.37 -9.08 10.36
N LEU A 92 -8.18 -9.62 10.07
CA LEU A 92 -7.85 -10.29 8.80
C LEU A 92 -8.26 -9.47 7.54
N SER A 93 -8.41 -8.15 7.68
CA SER A 93 -8.93 -7.26 6.65
C SER A 93 -8.13 -5.97 6.60
N ALA A 94 -8.23 -5.26 5.49
CA ALA A 94 -7.76 -3.89 5.42
C ALA A 94 -8.44 -3.02 6.49
N PRO A 95 -7.79 -1.93 6.96
CA PRO A 95 -8.43 -0.97 7.86
C PRO A 95 -9.60 -0.26 7.16
N SER A 96 -10.39 0.50 7.92
CA SER A 96 -11.39 1.37 7.30
C SER A 96 -10.73 2.47 6.46
N PHE A 97 -11.42 2.92 5.40
CA PHE A 97 -10.97 4.07 4.61
C PHE A 97 -10.71 5.29 5.49
N ASP A 98 -11.56 5.55 6.48
CA ASP A 98 -11.41 6.71 7.37
C ASP A 98 -10.16 6.66 8.24
N ALA A 99 -9.66 5.46 8.57
CA ALA A 99 -8.39 5.31 9.26
C ALA A 99 -7.20 5.55 8.31
N ALA A 100 -7.28 5.06 7.07
CA ALA A 100 -6.17 5.10 6.11
C ALA A 100 -6.11 6.36 5.24
N LYS A 101 -7.19 7.18 5.20
CA LYS A 101 -7.30 8.28 4.24
C LYS A 101 -6.22 9.34 4.39
N ILE A 102 -5.82 9.87 3.25
CA ILE A 102 -4.94 11.02 3.09
C ILE A 102 -5.62 12.04 2.18
N GLU A 103 -5.29 13.31 2.37
CA GLU A 103 -5.73 14.40 1.49
C GLU A 103 -4.61 14.74 0.52
N LEU A 104 -4.90 14.69 -0.79
CA LEU A 104 -4.02 15.17 -1.84
C LEU A 104 -4.45 16.58 -2.23
N LYS A 105 -3.54 17.54 -2.08
CA LYS A 105 -3.73 18.95 -2.46
C LYS A 105 -3.16 19.20 -3.85
N PRO A 106 -3.50 20.32 -4.52
CA PRO A 106 -2.80 20.73 -5.73
C PRO A 106 -1.28 20.81 -5.51
N GLY A 107 -0.49 20.30 -6.46
CA GLY A 107 0.97 20.30 -6.39
C GLY A 107 1.57 19.02 -5.82
N GLU A 108 2.79 19.12 -5.33
CA GLU A 108 3.54 17.98 -4.79
C GLU A 108 3.04 17.60 -3.40
N ASN A 109 2.68 16.32 -3.23
CA ASN A 109 2.29 15.75 -1.94
C ASN A 109 3.29 14.65 -1.58
N LYS A 110 3.71 14.59 -0.31
CA LYS A 110 4.61 13.57 0.20
C LYS A 110 4.04 12.94 1.46
N ILE A 111 4.02 11.62 1.49
CA ILE A 111 3.66 10.82 2.66
C ILE A 111 4.72 9.74 2.91
N SER A 112 4.81 9.27 4.15
CA SER A 112 5.60 8.09 4.50
C SER A 112 4.66 6.94 4.86
N ILE A 113 4.93 5.78 4.26
CA ILE A 113 4.26 4.52 4.57
C ILE A 113 5.30 3.56 5.16
N TRP A 114 4.98 3.01 6.32
CA TRP A 114 5.71 1.96 7.01
C TRP A 114 5.15 0.60 6.64
N LEU A 115 6.04 -0.34 6.32
CA LEU A 115 5.68 -1.73 6.11
C LEU A 115 5.80 -2.53 7.41
N HIS A 116 4.81 -3.39 7.64
CA HIS A 116 4.71 -4.29 8.78
C HIS A 116 5.21 -5.68 8.43
#